data_AF-A0A833R712-F1
#
_entry.id   AF-A0A833R712-F1
#
_cell.length_a   1.000
_cell.length_b   1.000
_cell.length_c   1.000
_cell.angle_alpha   90.00
_cell.angle_beta   90.00
_cell.angle_gamma   90.00
#
_symmetry.space_group_name_H-M   'P 1'
#
loop_
_entity.id
_entity.type
_entity.pdbx_description
1 polymer ?
#
loop_
_entity_poly.entity_id
_entity_poly.type
_entity_poly.pdbx_seq_one_letter_code
_entity_poly.pdbx_strand_id
1 'polypeptide(L)'
;MYRCVNCGAKVEELYRRYCPSVLKLLKCETCDLLADKYIEYDPAIILVDLILLKRQAYRHLLYNCDITSCWKLVIILWLIESFRNFFLCNNSNQYIQYWKIFQSNVNGECNLYLILFNTAFALATFAFTIIFCTKVKWHLYPNNPNKCSVIQLMKALIIGGSGKLLGLLEITWGHIFLTPHYLLILGYTLLCLLAAYSVATNNKKLESLIILGIGILVYNYASNFSFTIFEILKLV
;
A
#
# COMPACT_ATOMS: atom_id res chain seq x y z
N MET A 1 3.43 -14.86 16.97
CA MET A 1 3.63 -16.14 16.24
C MET A 1 4.11 -15.78 14.84
N TYR A 2 5.28 -16.28 14.46
CA TYR A 2 5.98 -15.89 13.23
C TYR A 2 5.50 -16.69 12.03
N ARG A 3 5.89 -16.26 10.82
CA ARG A 3 5.62 -17.01 9.59
C ARG A 3 6.88 -17.23 8.77
N CYS A 4 7.01 -18.38 8.13
CA CYS A 4 8.09 -18.63 7.20
C CYS A 4 7.96 -17.74 5.95
N VAL A 5 9.06 -17.10 5.54
CA VAL A 5 9.08 -16.21 4.37
C VAL A 5 8.88 -16.97 3.06
N ASN A 6 9.19 -18.27 3.01
CA ASN A 6 9.12 -19.10 1.80
C ASN A 6 7.74 -19.73 1.57
N CYS A 7 7.23 -20.46 2.56
CA CYS A 7 5.95 -21.18 2.44
C CYS A 7 4.77 -20.44 3.10
N GLY A 8 5.02 -19.54 4.05
CA GLY A 8 3.97 -18.85 4.82
C GLY A 8 3.37 -19.68 5.96
N ALA A 9 3.91 -20.86 6.25
CA ALA A 9 3.53 -21.67 7.41
C ALA A 9 3.86 -20.94 8.72
N LYS A 10 3.08 -21.23 9.77
CA LYS A 10 3.33 -20.69 11.12
C LYS A 10 4.59 -21.34 11.69
N VAL A 11 5.42 -20.53 12.34
CA VAL A 11 6.66 -20.98 12.99
C VAL A 11 6.70 -20.37 14.40
N GLU A 12 7.11 -21.16 15.38
CA GLU A 12 7.20 -20.72 16.78
C GLU A 12 8.41 -19.83 17.02
N GLU A 13 9.59 -20.27 16.55
CA GLU A 13 10.86 -19.55 16.68
C GLU A 13 11.52 -19.39 15.31
N LEU A 14 12.01 -18.19 15.00
CA LEU A 14 12.75 -17.93 13.75
C LEU A 14 14.25 -18.18 13.90
N TYR A 15 14.77 -17.98 15.11
CA TYR A 15 16.18 -18.09 15.43
C TYR A 15 16.37 -18.56 16.87
N ARG A 16 17.50 -19.21 17.13
CA ARG A 16 18.00 -19.45 18.49
C ARG A 16 19.26 -18.64 18.71
N ARG A 17 19.29 -17.92 19.83
CA ARG A 17 20.44 -17.15 20.25
C ARG A 17 21.25 -17.98 21.23
N TYR A 18 22.46 -18.37 20.84
CA TYR A 18 23.38 -19.12 21.71
C TYR A 18 24.21 -18.16 22.56
N CYS A 19 24.68 -17.07 21.95
CA CYS A 19 25.47 -16.02 22.59
C CYS A 19 25.05 -14.64 22.01
N PRO A 20 25.43 -13.51 22.63
CA PRO A 20 25.06 -12.18 22.14
C PRO A 20 25.41 -11.96 20.65
N SER A 21 26.54 -12.54 20.23
CA SER A 21 27.11 -12.48 18.87
C SER A 21 26.76 -13.65 17.96
N VAL A 22 26.21 -14.76 18.50
CA VAL A 22 25.93 -15.98 17.72
C VAL A 22 24.44 -16.26 17.71
N LEU A 23 23.85 -15.95 16.56
CA LEU A 23 22.49 -16.27 16.19
C LEU A 23 22.51 -17.46 15.23
N LYS A 24 21.61 -18.43 15.42
CA LYS A 24 21.39 -19.52 14.46
C LYS A 24 19.96 -19.45 13.95
N LEU A 25 19.80 -19.25 12.65
CA LEU A 25 18.50 -19.31 11.98
C LEU A 25 17.96 -20.73 12.01
N LEU A 26 16.65 -20.84 12.26
CA LEU A 26 15.94 -22.11 12.25
C LEU A 26 15.38 -22.43 10.87
N LYS A 27 15.29 -23.72 10.56
CA LYS A 27 14.64 -24.22 9.35
C LYS A 27 13.14 -24.40 9.61
N CYS A 28 12.35 -24.19 8.57
CA CYS A 28 10.92 -24.40 8.64
C CYS A 28 10.58 -25.88 8.42
N GLU A 29 9.85 -26.49 9.34
CA GLU A 29 9.49 -27.92 9.30
C GLU A 29 8.68 -28.34 8.07
N THR A 30 7.98 -27.40 7.42
CA THR A 30 7.14 -27.72 6.25
C THR A 30 7.87 -27.64 4.91
N CYS A 31 8.99 -26.91 4.83
CA CYS A 31 9.70 -26.69 3.56
C CYS A 31 11.21 -26.88 3.63
N ASP A 32 11.75 -27.21 4.81
CA ASP A 32 13.16 -27.44 5.12
C ASP A 32 14.14 -26.32 4.76
N LEU A 33 13.64 -25.20 4.24
CA LEU A 33 14.38 -23.97 4.01
C LEU A 33 14.48 -23.14 5.29
N LEU A 34 15.44 -22.20 5.32
CA LEU A 34 15.55 -21.22 6.40
C LEU A 34 14.22 -20.46 6.57
N ALA A 35 13.71 -20.43 7.80
CA ALA A 35 12.40 -19.88 8.11
C ALA A 35 12.32 -18.39 7.75
N ASP A 36 13.38 -17.64 8.07
CA ASP A 36 13.54 -16.25 7.71
C ASP A 36 15.01 -15.86 7.60
N LYS A 37 15.48 -15.61 6.37
CA LYS A 37 16.87 -15.19 6.08
C LYS A 37 17.10 -13.70 6.36
N TYR A 38 16.04 -12.88 6.40
CA TYR A 38 16.17 -11.43 6.44
C TYR A 38 16.55 -10.88 7.82
N ILE A 39 16.51 -11.72 8.86
CA ILE A 39 16.91 -11.35 10.23
C ILE A 39 18.39 -10.96 10.29
N GLU A 40 19.24 -11.58 9.47
CA GLU A 40 20.67 -11.28 9.40
C GLU A 40 20.99 -10.20 8.36
N TYR A 41 20.04 -9.87 7.49
CA TYR A 41 20.29 -8.95 6.38
C TYR A 41 20.16 -7.51 6.85
N ASP A 42 21.00 -6.65 6.27
CA ASP A 42 20.86 -5.21 6.44
C ASP A 42 19.49 -4.73 5.89
N PRO A 43 18.76 -3.86 6.61
CA PRO A 43 17.54 -3.22 6.13
C PRO A 43 17.59 -2.68 4.69
N ALA A 44 18.76 -2.23 4.21
CA ALA A 44 18.93 -1.79 2.82
C ALA A 44 18.64 -2.91 1.80
N ILE A 45 19.09 -4.14 2.08
CA ILE A 45 18.86 -5.31 1.22
C ILE A 45 17.37 -5.69 1.25
N ILE A 46 16.75 -5.62 2.42
CA ILE A 46 15.30 -5.86 2.59
C ILE A 46 14.50 -4.86 1.74
N LEU A 47 14.90 -3.59 1.73
CA LEU A 47 14.27 -2.54 0.93
C LEU A 47 14.39 -2.81 -0.57
N VAL A 48 15.57 -3.24 -1.06
CA VAL A 48 15.74 -3.61 -2.47
C VAL A 48 14.83 -4.78 -2.84
N ASP A 49 14.79 -5.83 -2.02
CA ASP A 49 13.92 -6.98 -2.26
C ASP A 49 12.42 -6.62 -2.20
N LEU A 50 12.05 -5.62 -1.38
CA LEU A 50 10.71 -5.06 -1.32
C LEU A 50 10.36 -4.32 -2.61
N ILE A 51 11.27 -3.49 -3.14
CA ILE A 51 11.10 -2.79 -4.42
C ILE A 51 10.96 -3.79 -5.59
N LEU A 52 11.70 -4.89 -5.53
CA LEU A 52 11.61 -5.98 -6.51
C LEU A 52 10.33 -6.84 -6.37
N LEU A 53 9.38 -6.42 -5.53
CA LEU A 53 8.11 -7.11 -5.30
C LEU A 53 8.29 -8.57 -4.82
N LYS A 54 9.40 -8.88 -4.14
CA LYS A 54 9.65 -10.24 -3.67
C LYS A 54 8.75 -10.56 -2.48
N ARG A 55 7.91 -11.58 -2.64
CA ARG A 55 6.97 -12.06 -1.60
C ARG A 55 7.64 -12.36 -0.26
N GLN A 56 8.89 -12.82 -0.28
CA GLN A 56 9.64 -13.17 0.93
C GLN A 56 9.88 -11.92 1.81
N ALA A 57 10.27 -10.79 1.22
CA ALA A 57 10.47 -9.53 1.93
C ALA A 57 9.15 -8.98 2.49
N TYR A 58 8.05 -9.03 1.74
CA TYR A 58 6.73 -8.65 2.25
C TYR A 58 6.30 -9.50 3.45
N ARG A 59 6.56 -10.82 3.44
CA ARG A 59 6.23 -11.70 4.58
C ARG A 59 7.06 -11.38 5.81
N HIS A 60 8.35 -11.13 5.64
CA HIS A 60 9.23 -10.69 6.72
C HIS A 60 8.69 -9.40 7.36
N LEU A 61 8.43 -8.37 6.54
CA LEU A 61 7.97 -7.06 7.01
C LEU A 61 6.59 -7.11 7.68
N LEU A 62 5.69 -7.99 7.22
CA LEU A 62 4.32 -8.09 7.73
C LEU A 62 4.18 -8.94 8.99
N TYR A 63 4.92 -10.05 9.09
CA TYR A 63 4.71 -11.07 10.12
C TYR A 63 5.87 -11.22 11.10
N ASN A 64 7.10 -10.89 10.68
CA ASN A 64 8.30 -11.14 11.45
C ASN A 64 9.00 -9.85 11.93
N CYS A 65 8.62 -8.69 11.40
CA CYS A 65 9.08 -7.38 11.86
C CYS A 65 8.02 -6.61 12.65
N ASP A 66 8.44 -6.08 13.79
CA ASP A 66 7.67 -5.11 14.55
C ASP A 66 7.94 -3.69 14.08
N ILE A 67 7.19 -3.27 13.06
CA ILE A 67 7.25 -1.89 12.58
C ILE A 67 6.46 -1.00 13.56
N THR A 68 7.18 -0.38 14.49
CA THR A 68 6.61 0.53 15.50
C THR A 68 6.16 1.88 14.90
N SER A 69 6.73 2.27 13.76
CA SER A 69 6.53 3.58 13.13
C SER A 69 5.60 3.57 11.91
N CYS A 70 4.67 2.63 11.80
CA CYS A 70 3.71 2.58 10.68
C CYS A 70 2.87 3.86 10.54
N TRP A 71 2.52 4.50 11.66
CA TRP A 71 1.70 5.72 11.66
C TRP A 71 2.42 6.90 11.00
N LYS A 72 3.76 6.99 11.13
CA LYS A 72 4.55 8.01 10.44
C LYS A 72 4.47 7.84 8.92
N LEU A 73 4.52 6.59 8.44
CA LEU A 73 4.36 6.29 7.02
C LEU A 73 2.96 6.67 6.51
N VAL A 74 1.90 6.47 7.30
CA VAL A 74 0.54 6.92 6.92
C VAL A 74 0.52 8.42 6.66
N ILE A 75 1.09 9.22 7.57
CA ILE A 75 1.14 10.68 7.43
C ILE A 75 1.95 11.07 6.20
N ILE A 76 3.12 10.46 5.99
CA ILE A 76 3.97 10.73 4.83
C ILE A 76 3.24 10.41 3.52
N LEU A 77 2.59 9.24 3.43
CA LEU A 77 1.86 8.83 2.22
C LEU A 77 0.66 9.72 1.93
N TRP A 78 -0.06 10.14 2.97
CA TRP A 78 -1.17 11.08 2.83
C TRP A 78 -0.68 12.44 2.32
N LEU A 79 0.37 12.99 2.95
CA LEU A 79 0.94 14.27 2.54
C LEU A 79 1.42 14.23 1.09
N ILE A 80 2.15 13.18 0.69
CA ILE A 80 2.65 13.06 -0.69
C ILE A 80 1.51 13.02 -1.69
N GLU A 81 0.45 12.26 -1.41
CA GLU A 81 -0.73 12.23 -2.28
C GLU A 81 -1.42 13.59 -2.37
N SER A 82 -1.53 14.29 -1.24
CA SER A 82 -2.10 15.64 -1.19
C SER A 82 -1.25 16.65 -1.99
N PHE A 83 0.07 16.63 -1.80
CA PHE A 83 0.99 17.50 -2.53
C PHE A 83 0.97 17.24 -4.04
N ARG A 84 0.88 15.97 -4.47
CA ARG A 84 0.71 15.63 -5.89
C ARG A 84 -0.58 16.23 -6.46
N ASN A 85 -1.70 16.06 -5.77
CA ASN A 85 -2.99 16.63 -6.20
C ASN A 85 -2.98 18.17 -6.21
N PHE A 86 -2.33 18.80 -5.22
CA PHE A 86 -2.16 20.25 -5.17
C PHE A 86 -1.33 20.77 -6.35
N PHE A 87 -0.20 20.13 -6.65
CA PHE A 87 0.66 20.49 -7.78
C PHE A 87 -0.07 20.37 -9.12
N LEU A 88 -0.85 19.30 -9.31
CA LEU A 88 -1.68 19.10 -10.51
C LEU A 88 -2.81 20.12 -10.64
N CYS A 89 -3.35 20.60 -9.52
CA CYS A 89 -4.37 21.64 -9.52
C CYS A 89 -3.79 22.99 -9.97
N ASN A 90 -2.64 23.38 -9.39
CA ASN A 90 -2.03 24.69 -9.62
C ASN A 90 -1.46 24.84 -11.04
N ASN A 91 -0.95 23.76 -11.61
CA ASN A 91 -0.33 23.82 -12.93
C ASN A 91 -1.33 23.42 -14.03
N SER A 92 -1.65 24.36 -14.91
CA SER A 92 -2.58 24.19 -16.04
C SER A 92 -1.89 23.90 -17.38
N ASN A 93 -0.61 23.49 -17.35
CA ASN A 93 0.15 23.24 -18.57
C ASN A 93 -0.46 22.10 -19.42
N GLN A 94 -0.32 22.17 -20.76
CA GLN A 94 -0.86 21.18 -21.70
C GLN A 94 -0.42 19.73 -21.41
N TYR A 95 0.78 19.52 -20.84
CA TYR A 95 1.22 18.18 -20.43
C TYR A 95 0.43 17.62 -19.23
N ILE A 96 -0.21 18.47 -18.42
CA ILE A 96 -1.00 18.11 -17.22
C ILE A 96 -2.47 17.86 -17.60
N GLN A 97 -2.94 18.40 -18.73
CA GLN A 97 -4.31 18.16 -19.20
C GLN A 97 -4.61 16.67 -19.45
N TYR A 98 -3.66 15.90 -19.99
CA TYR A 98 -3.83 14.44 -20.13
C TYR A 98 -3.90 13.70 -18.78
N TRP A 99 -3.33 14.28 -17.72
CA TRP A 99 -3.32 13.70 -16.38
C TRP A 99 -4.61 13.99 -15.63
N LYS A 100 -5.19 15.18 -15.85
CA LYS A 100 -6.55 15.52 -15.38
C LYS A 100 -7.62 14.58 -15.94
N ILE A 101 -7.37 13.86 -17.04
CA ILE A 101 -8.31 12.86 -17.59
C ILE A 101 -8.33 11.58 -16.73
N PHE A 102 -7.19 11.21 -16.12
CA PHE A 102 -7.08 10.01 -15.30
C PHE A 102 -7.32 10.26 -13.80
N GLN A 103 -7.37 11.53 -13.38
CA GLN A 103 -7.58 11.94 -12.00
C GLN A 103 -8.94 12.67 -11.88
N SER A 104 -9.71 12.34 -10.84
CA SER A 104 -10.98 12.99 -10.45
C SER A 104 -10.97 14.51 -10.65
N ASN A 105 -12.02 15.04 -11.31
CA ASN A 105 -12.18 16.44 -11.77
C ASN A 105 -11.83 17.48 -10.68
N VAL A 106 -10.58 17.95 -10.67
CA VAL A 106 -10.16 19.09 -9.86
C VAL A 106 -10.42 20.38 -10.64
N ASN A 107 -11.70 20.77 -10.75
CA ASN A 107 -12.10 21.95 -11.54
C ASN A 107 -12.58 23.14 -10.70
N GLY A 108 -12.70 23.03 -9.38
CA GLY A 108 -13.20 24.11 -8.53
C GLY A 108 -12.25 24.39 -7.37
N GLU A 109 -11.31 25.32 -7.57
CA GLU A 109 -10.42 25.93 -6.56
C GLU A 109 -9.30 25.07 -5.93
N CYS A 110 -8.05 25.52 -6.12
CA CYS A 110 -6.86 24.91 -5.54
C CYS A 110 -6.61 25.35 -4.08
N ASN A 111 -7.57 25.14 -3.19
CA ASN A 111 -7.34 25.36 -1.76
C ASN A 111 -6.63 24.15 -1.13
N LEU A 112 -5.44 24.37 -0.58
CA LEU A 112 -4.60 23.33 0.03
C LEU A 112 -5.34 22.57 1.14
N TYR A 113 -6.08 23.27 2.01
CA TYR A 113 -6.82 22.64 3.11
C TYR A 113 -7.90 21.67 2.63
N LEU A 114 -8.58 22.02 1.54
CA LEU A 114 -9.61 21.19 0.94
C LEU A 114 -9.00 19.93 0.31
N ILE A 115 -7.88 20.08 -0.40
CA ILE A 115 -7.17 18.97 -1.03
C ILE A 115 -6.62 18.01 0.03
N LEU A 116 -6.09 18.51 1.14
CA LEU A 116 -5.69 17.69 2.29
C LEU A 116 -6.87 16.87 2.84
N PHE A 117 -8.01 17.52 3.09
CA PHE A 117 -9.19 16.85 3.61
C PHE A 117 -9.73 15.79 2.64
N ASN A 118 -9.89 16.15 1.35
CA ASN A 118 -10.42 15.24 0.34
C ASN A 118 -9.51 14.00 0.18
N THR A 119 -8.19 14.20 0.10
CA THR A 119 -7.25 13.08 0.00
C THR A 119 -7.24 12.19 1.25
N ALA A 120 -7.40 12.77 2.45
CA ALA A 120 -7.56 12.00 3.68
C ALA A 120 -8.84 11.16 3.65
N PHE A 121 -9.96 11.78 3.25
CA PHE A 121 -11.26 11.12 3.13
C PHE A 121 -11.22 9.98 2.11
N ALA A 122 -10.65 10.21 0.92
CA ALA A 122 -10.52 9.20 -0.12
C ALA A 122 -9.63 8.01 0.33
N LEU A 123 -8.52 8.27 1.01
CA LEU A 123 -7.68 7.19 1.56
C LEU A 123 -8.39 6.41 2.67
N ALA A 124 -9.19 7.09 3.50
CA ALA A 124 -9.97 6.44 4.55
C ALA A 124 -11.08 5.55 3.97
N THR A 125 -11.82 6.02 2.95
CA THR A 125 -12.84 5.21 2.27
C THR A 125 -12.22 4.02 1.53
N PHE A 126 -11.05 4.21 0.90
CA PHE A 126 -10.28 3.11 0.32
C PHE A 126 -9.91 2.04 1.36
N ALA A 127 -9.30 2.44 2.48
CA ALA A 127 -8.95 1.48 3.54
C ALA A 127 -10.19 0.78 4.12
N PHE A 128 -11.27 1.53 4.37
CA PHE A 128 -12.52 0.99 4.91
C PHE A 128 -13.16 -0.03 3.96
N THR A 129 -13.22 0.26 2.67
CA THR A 129 -13.79 -0.64 1.65
C THR A 129 -13.00 -1.96 1.58
N ILE A 130 -11.67 -1.91 1.59
CA ILE A 130 -10.85 -3.13 1.62
C ILE A 130 -11.14 -3.94 2.89
N ILE A 131 -11.15 -3.30 4.07
CA ILE A 131 -11.46 -3.97 5.34
C ILE A 131 -12.85 -4.60 5.29
N PHE A 132 -13.85 -3.86 4.82
CA PHE A 132 -15.23 -4.32 4.72
C PHE A 132 -15.33 -5.53 3.77
N CYS A 133 -14.81 -5.44 2.54
CA CYS A 133 -14.79 -6.53 1.58
C CYS A 133 -14.07 -7.78 2.14
N THR A 134 -12.98 -7.60 2.89
CA THR A 134 -12.28 -8.74 3.52
C THR A 134 -13.08 -9.40 4.63
N LYS A 135 -13.78 -8.62 5.47
CA LYS A 135 -14.68 -9.15 6.51
C LYS A 135 -15.88 -9.87 5.89
N VAL A 136 -16.50 -9.29 4.88
CA VAL A 136 -17.61 -9.92 4.14
C VAL A 136 -17.16 -11.25 3.56
N LYS A 137 -15.97 -11.31 2.96
CA LYS A 137 -15.40 -12.57 2.47
C LYS A 137 -15.23 -13.62 3.57
N TRP A 138 -14.75 -13.25 4.76
CA TRP A 138 -14.62 -14.19 5.88
C TRP A 138 -15.95 -14.66 6.43
N HIS A 139 -16.96 -13.80 6.39
CA HIS A 139 -18.32 -14.18 6.73
C HIS A 139 -18.88 -15.22 5.73
N LEU A 140 -18.60 -15.05 4.43
CA LEU A 140 -19.04 -15.99 3.39
C LEU A 140 -18.24 -17.31 3.38
N TYR A 141 -16.97 -17.29 3.80
CA TYR A 141 -16.09 -18.47 3.85
C TYR A 141 -15.52 -18.70 5.26
N PRO A 142 -16.33 -19.21 6.21
CA PRO A 142 -15.96 -19.32 7.62
C PRO A 142 -14.84 -20.34 7.91
N ASN A 143 -14.65 -21.35 7.06
CA ASN A 143 -13.71 -22.47 7.28
C ASN A 143 -12.24 -22.18 6.92
N ASN A 144 -11.88 -20.94 6.55
CA ASN A 144 -10.48 -20.63 6.23
C ASN A 144 -9.64 -20.47 7.52
N PRO A 145 -8.59 -21.29 7.74
CA PRO A 145 -7.77 -21.24 8.95
C PRO A 145 -6.86 -19.99 9.03
N ASN A 146 -6.79 -19.21 7.95
CA ASN A 146 -5.93 -18.04 7.80
C ASN A 146 -6.71 -16.74 8.05
N LYS A 147 -7.34 -16.60 9.22
CA LYS A 147 -7.91 -15.30 9.66
C LYS A 147 -6.77 -14.29 9.77
N CYS A 148 -6.82 -13.25 8.94
CA CYS A 148 -5.86 -12.14 9.01
C CYS A 148 -6.37 -11.13 10.05
N SER A 149 -5.48 -10.50 10.82
CA SER A 149 -5.93 -9.42 11.70
C SER A 149 -6.13 -8.14 10.90
N VAL A 150 -7.09 -7.31 11.29
CA VAL A 150 -7.30 -5.99 10.65
C VAL A 150 -6.02 -5.14 10.72
N ILE A 151 -5.24 -5.29 11.81
CA ILE A 151 -3.94 -4.62 11.99
C ILE A 151 -2.93 -5.06 10.93
N GLN A 152 -2.83 -6.37 10.65
CA GLN A 152 -1.95 -6.89 9.59
C GLN A 152 -2.38 -6.41 8.21
N LEU A 153 -3.68 -6.32 7.96
CA LEU A 153 -4.22 -5.79 6.72
C LEU A 153 -3.91 -4.29 6.55
N MET A 154 -4.08 -3.49 7.61
CA MET A 154 -3.69 -2.08 7.59
C MET A 154 -2.19 -1.90 7.35
N LYS A 155 -1.34 -2.68 8.04
CA LYS A 155 0.11 -2.70 7.76
C LYS A 155 0.38 -3.02 6.29
N ALA A 156 -0.28 -4.01 5.72
CA ALA A 156 -0.13 -4.38 4.32
C ALA A 156 -0.56 -3.27 3.35
N LEU A 157 -1.65 -2.56 3.63
CA LEU A 157 -2.06 -1.41 2.83
C LEU A 157 -1.05 -0.27 2.89
N ILE A 158 -0.46 -0.01 4.07
CA ILE A 158 0.58 1.02 4.24
C ILE A 158 1.85 0.64 3.47
N ILE A 159 2.32 -0.59 3.63
CA ILE A 159 3.54 -1.09 2.96
C ILE A 159 3.33 -1.16 1.45
N GLY A 160 2.18 -1.66 0.98
CA GLY A 160 1.83 -1.66 -0.44
C GLY A 160 1.67 -0.24 -1.00
N GLY A 161 1.12 0.68 -0.21
CA GLY A 161 0.96 2.09 -0.56
C GLY A 161 2.27 2.86 -0.63
N SER A 162 3.37 2.34 -0.07
CA SER A 162 4.70 2.98 -0.13
C SER A 162 5.21 3.23 -1.54
N GLY A 163 4.69 2.52 -2.55
CA GLY A 163 4.99 2.83 -3.96
C GLY A 163 4.65 4.27 -4.35
N LYS A 164 3.70 4.94 -3.68
CA LYS A 164 3.35 6.35 -3.92
C LYS A 164 4.52 7.30 -3.65
N LEU A 165 5.53 6.90 -2.87
CA LEU A 165 6.75 7.68 -2.65
C LEU A 165 7.49 7.96 -3.96
N LEU A 166 7.42 7.07 -4.94
CA LEU A 166 8.01 7.30 -6.27
C LEU A 166 7.36 8.48 -7.01
N GLY A 167 6.14 8.86 -6.64
CA GLY A 167 5.48 10.07 -7.13
C GLY A 167 6.18 11.37 -6.72
N LEU A 168 7.15 11.36 -5.79
CA LEU A 168 8.00 12.53 -5.52
C LEU A 168 9.01 12.77 -6.63
N LEU A 169 9.51 11.71 -7.28
CA LEU A 169 10.41 11.81 -8.43
C LEU A 169 9.69 12.48 -9.61
N GLU A 170 8.40 12.20 -9.73
CA GLU A 170 7.53 12.84 -10.71
C GLU A 170 7.42 14.35 -10.50
N ILE A 171 7.26 14.82 -9.25
CA ILE A 171 7.19 16.27 -8.98
C ILE A 171 8.51 16.96 -9.31
N THR A 172 9.63 16.34 -8.96
CA THR A 172 10.97 16.93 -9.11
C THR A 172 11.47 16.90 -10.56
N TRP A 173 11.13 15.86 -11.32
CA TRP A 173 11.61 15.67 -12.69
C TRP A 173 10.49 15.73 -13.75
N GLY A 174 9.30 16.18 -13.38
CA GLY A 174 8.13 16.21 -14.27
C GLY A 174 8.29 17.06 -15.52
N HIS A 175 9.24 18.00 -15.53
CA HIS A 175 9.56 18.81 -16.71
C HIS A 175 10.38 18.04 -17.76
N ILE A 176 11.03 16.94 -17.37
CA ILE A 176 11.94 16.15 -18.21
C ILE A 176 11.22 14.89 -18.74
N PHE A 177 10.28 14.35 -17.97
CA PHE A 177 9.68 13.04 -18.22
C PHE A 177 8.26 13.12 -18.82
N LEU A 178 8.06 12.41 -19.94
CA LEU A 178 6.82 12.36 -20.72
C LEU A 178 5.74 11.47 -20.06
N THR A 179 4.52 11.47 -20.61
CA THR A 179 3.33 10.70 -20.17
C THR A 179 3.52 9.21 -19.78
N PRO A 180 4.38 8.36 -20.40
CA PRO A 180 4.54 6.96 -20.00
C PRO A 180 5.08 6.75 -18.58
N HIS A 181 5.81 7.71 -18.02
CA HIS A 181 6.37 7.58 -16.67
C HIS A 181 5.27 7.53 -15.59
N TYR A 182 4.18 8.27 -15.80
CA TYR A 182 3.03 8.23 -14.89
C TYR A 182 2.39 6.85 -14.84
N LEU A 183 2.13 6.26 -16.02
CA LEU A 183 1.50 4.96 -16.13
C LEU A 183 2.39 3.88 -15.49
N LEU A 184 3.71 4.02 -15.59
CA LEU A 184 4.67 3.14 -14.92
C LEU A 184 4.57 3.27 -13.40
N ILE A 185 4.59 4.50 -12.86
CA ILE A 185 4.47 4.72 -11.40
C ILE A 185 3.14 4.20 -10.89
N LEU A 186 2.03 4.51 -11.57
CA LEU A 186 0.69 4.01 -11.24
C LEU A 186 0.66 2.48 -11.27
N GLY A 187 1.11 1.87 -12.37
CA GLY A 187 1.19 0.42 -12.51
C GLY A 187 2.03 -0.22 -11.41
N TYR A 188 3.17 0.38 -11.07
CA TYR A 188 4.03 -0.09 -9.99
C TYR A 188 3.35 0.01 -8.61
N THR A 189 2.67 1.12 -8.30
CA THR A 189 1.93 1.26 -7.04
C THR A 189 0.80 0.22 -6.92
N LEU A 190 0.09 -0.06 -8.02
CA LEU A 190 -0.92 -1.11 -8.08
C LEU A 190 -0.32 -2.50 -7.85
N LEU A 191 0.84 -2.78 -8.45
CA LEU A 191 1.56 -4.03 -8.23
C LEU A 191 2.04 -4.19 -6.78
N CYS A 192 2.52 -3.12 -6.15
CA CYS A 192 2.91 -3.11 -4.74
C CYS A 192 1.71 -3.42 -3.83
N LEU A 193 0.57 -2.77 -4.07
CA LEU A 193 -0.68 -3.02 -3.33
C LEU A 193 -1.17 -4.45 -3.52
N LEU A 194 -1.12 -4.99 -4.75
CA LEU A 194 -1.49 -6.36 -5.07
C LEU A 194 -0.58 -7.37 -4.38
N ALA A 195 0.74 -7.15 -4.40
CA ALA A 195 1.71 -8.01 -3.73
C ALA A 195 1.48 -8.03 -2.21
N ALA A 196 1.35 -6.85 -1.58
CA ALA A 196 1.15 -6.72 -0.14
C ALA A 196 -0.16 -7.39 0.32
N TYR A 197 -1.26 -7.11 -0.38
CA TYR A 197 -2.58 -7.66 -0.05
C TYR A 197 -2.64 -9.19 -0.28
N SER A 198 -2.07 -9.68 -1.38
CA SER A 198 -1.99 -11.13 -1.66
C SER A 198 -1.20 -11.86 -0.58
N VAL A 199 -0.10 -11.28 -0.09
CA VAL A 199 0.70 -11.85 1.00
C VAL A 199 -0.06 -11.83 2.33
N ALA A 200 -0.73 -10.73 2.66
CA ALA A 200 -1.46 -10.58 3.93
C ALA A 200 -2.66 -11.53 4.03
N THR A 201 -3.35 -11.77 2.92
CA THR A 201 -4.57 -12.60 2.89
C THR A 201 -4.32 -14.05 2.44
N ASN A 202 -3.10 -14.35 1.98
CA ASN A 202 -2.74 -15.63 1.35
C ASN A 202 -3.71 -16.05 0.22
N ASN A 203 -4.31 -15.07 -0.45
CA ASN A 203 -5.31 -15.27 -1.50
C ASN A 203 -4.65 -15.44 -2.88
N LYS A 204 -5.40 -16.05 -3.81
CA LYS A 204 -5.06 -16.06 -5.25
C LYS A 204 -4.99 -14.63 -5.79
N LYS A 205 -4.08 -14.38 -6.74
CA LYS A 205 -3.84 -13.05 -7.32
C LYS A 205 -5.09 -12.40 -7.94
N LEU A 206 -6.00 -13.20 -8.50
CA LEU A 206 -7.25 -12.70 -9.11
C LEU A 206 -8.23 -12.15 -8.08
N GLU A 207 -8.43 -12.84 -6.96
CA GLU A 207 -9.33 -12.38 -5.90
C GLU A 207 -8.81 -11.08 -5.27
N SER A 208 -7.49 -10.98 -5.07
CA SER A 208 -6.88 -9.73 -4.62
C SER A 208 -7.08 -8.58 -5.60
N LEU A 209 -7.04 -8.87 -6.91
CA LEU A 209 -7.22 -7.86 -7.94
C LEU A 209 -8.67 -7.35 -7.98
N ILE A 210 -9.66 -8.22 -7.80
CA ILE A 210 -11.07 -7.82 -7.73
C ILE A 210 -11.32 -6.91 -6.52
N ILE A 211 -10.85 -7.32 -5.33
CA ILE A 211 -11.07 -6.55 -4.10
C ILE A 211 -10.36 -5.19 -4.17
N LEU A 212 -9.12 -5.16 -4.66
CA LEU A 212 -8.40 -3.90 -4.87
C LEU A 212 -9.06 -3.04 -5.95
N GLY A 213 -9.56 -3.64 -7.03
CA GLY A 213 -10.30 -2.94 -8.08
C GLY A 213 -11.53 -2.23 -7.55
N ILE A 214 -12.34 -2.90 -6.72
CA ILE A 214 -13.49 -2.31 -6.03
C ILE A 214 -13.03 -1.14 -5.14
N GLY A 215 -11.94 -1.33 -4.37
CA GLY A 215 -11.38 -0.26 -3.54
C GLY A 215 -10.98 0.97 -4.35
N ILE A 216 -10.29 0.79 -5.48
CA ILE A 216 -9.85 1.88 -6.36
C ILE A 216 -11.05 2.61 -7.00
N LEU A 217 -12.08 1.87 -7.40
CA LEU A 217 -13.31 2.47 -7.91
C LEU A 217 -13.95 3.36 -6.84
N VAL A 218 -14.10 2.86 -5.61
CA VAL A 218 -14.66 3.66 -4.51
C VAL A 218 -13.77 4.84 -4.15
N TYR A 219 -12.44 4.71 -4.21
CA TYR A 219 -11.51 5.81 -4.04
C TYR A 219 -11.77 6.94 -5.04
N ASN A 220 -11.92 6.59 -6.33
CA ASN A 220 -12.22 7.57 -7.38
C ASN A 220 -13.59 8.23 -7.19
N TYR A 221 -14.61 7.46 -6.81
CA TYR A 221 -15.93 8.00 -6.50
C TYR A 221 -15.91 8.92 -5.28
N ALA A 222 -15.23 8.54 -4.20
CA ALA A 222 -15.13 9.35 -2.98
C ALA A 222 -14.40 10.67 -3.24
N SER A 223 -13.33 10.63 -4.04
CA SER A 223 -12.61 11.84 -4.47
C SER A 223 -13.52 12.78 -5.26
N ASN A 224 -14.31 12.25 -6.21
CA ASN A 224 -15.28 13.05 -6.98
C ASN A 224 -16.40 13.61 -6.10
N PHE A 225 -16.95 12.79 -5.21
CA PHE A 225 -18.09 13.13 -4.36
C PHE A 225 -17.76 14.25 -3.35
N SER A 226 -16.56 14.24 -2.78
CA SER A 226 -16.12 15.31 -1.87
C SER A 226 -16.05 16.67 -2.56
N PHE A 227 -15.65 16.72 -3.84
CA PHE A 227 -15.61 17.97 -4.60
C PHE A 227 -17.03 18.47 -4.92
N THR A 228 -17.94 17.58 -5.32
CA THR A 228 -19.33 17.97 -5.63
C THR A 228 -20.08 18.49 -4.41
N ILE A 229 -19.88 17.90 -3.22
CA ILE A 229 -20.50 18.41 -1.98
C ILE A 229 -20.00 19.82 -1.67
N PHE A 230 -18.72 20.09 -1.87
CA PHE A 230 -18.15 21.38 -1.50
C PHE A 230 -18.61 22.52 -2.44
N GLU A 231 -18.85 22.23 -3.72
CA GLU A 231 -19.50 23.20 -4.62
C GLU A 231 -20.93 23.49 -4.19
N ILE A 232 -21.70 22.47 -3.80
CA ILE A 232 -23.08 22.65 -3.33
C ILE A 232 -23.13 23.45 -2.02
N LEU A 233 -22.21 23.19 -1.08
CA LEU A 233 -22.18 23.84 0.23
C LEU A 233 -21.76 25.32 0.17
N LYS A 234 -21.17 25.76 -0.94
CA LYS A 234 -20.90 27.18 -1.22
C LYS A 234 -22.08 27.94 -1.83
N LEU A 235 -23.05 27.22 -2.42
CA LEU A 235 -24.24 27.81 -3.03
C LEU A 235 -25.38 28.05 -2.03
N VAL A 236 -25.24 27.55 -0.80
CA VAL A 236 -26.17 27.74 0.34
C VAL A 236 -25.61 28.81 1.27
#